data_AF-A0A7C2KUW1-F1
#
_entry.id   AF-A0A7C2KUW1-F1
#
_cell.length_a   1.000
_cell.length_b   1.000
_cell.length_c   1.000
_cell.angle_alpha   90.00
_cell.angle_beta   90.00
_cell.angle_gamma   90.00
#
_symmetry.space_group_name_H-M   'P 1'
#
loop_
_entity.id
_entity.type
_entity.pdbx_description
1 polymer ?
#
loop_
_entity_poly.entity_id
_entity_poly.type
_entity_poly.pdbx_seq_one_letter_code
_entity_poly.pdbx_strand_id
1 'polypeptide(L)' 'MGSDRRRRAPAERIGRILNGSYDTIIVGAGHNGLVCAAYLARAGRKVLVLERRHVVG' A
#
# COMPACT_ATOMS: atom_id res chain seq x y z
N MET A 1 -32.91 18.32 -6.30
CA MET A 1 -32.03 18.59 -7.47
C MET A 1 -30.59 18.54 -6.97
N GLY A 2 -30.05 17.34 -6.76
CA GLY A 2 -28.89 16.90 -7.56
C GLY A 2 -27.55 17.15 -6.86
N SER A 3 -27.38 16.72 -5.60
CA SER A 3 -26.04 16.66 -5.01
C SER A 3 -25.30 15.48 -5.64
N ASP A 4 -24.57 15.79 -6.70
CA ASP A 4 -23.70 14.86 -7.42
C ASP A 4 -22.65 14.27 -6.48
N ARG A 5 -23.02 13.20 -5.75
CA ARG A 5 -22.13 12.42 -4.89
C ARG A 5 -21.16 11.54 -5.69
N ARG A 6 -21.07 11.71 -7.02
CA ARG A 6 -20.32 10.81 -7.92
C ARG A 6 -18.96 11.35 -8.38
N ARG A 7 -18.26 12.15 -7.55
CA ARG A 7 -16.88 12.58 -7.84
C ARG A 7 -15.95 12.61 -6.63
N ARG A 8 -16.08 11.68 -5.67
CA ARG A 8 -14.98 11.50 -4.71
C ARG A 8 -13.78 10.92 -5.46
N ALA A 9 -12.66 11.63 -5.42
CA ALA A 9 -11.44 11.24 -6.12
C ALA A 9 -11.04 9.80 -5.74
N PRO A 10 -10.49 9.00 -6.67
CA PRO A 10 -10.07 7.61 -6.40
C PRO A 10 -9.22 7.47 -5.13
N ALA A 11 -8.40 8.48 -4.83
CA ALA A 11 -7.54 8.55 -3.65
C ALA A 11 -8.31 8.50 -2.32
N GLU A 12 -9.47 9.16 -2.20
CA GLU A 12 -10.27 9.13 -0.96
C GLU A 12 -10.92 7.76 -0.71
N ARG A 13 -11.26 7.06 -1.79
CA ARG A 13 -11.85 5.71 -1.71
C ARG A 13 -10.79 4.68 -1.28
N ILE A 14 -9.56 4.83 -1.76
CA ILE A 14 -8.40 4.03 -1.33
C ILE A 14 -8.07 4.32 0.14
N GLY A 15 -8.03 5.60 0.55
CA GLY A 15 -7.75 5.99 1.93
C GLY A 15 -8.72 5.41 2.95
N ARG A 16 -9.99 5.17 2.58
CA ARG A 16 -10.97 4.46 3.43
C ARG A 16 -10.81 2.95 3.47
N ILE A 17 -10.24 2.32 2.43
CA ILE A 17 -9.90 0.89 2.45
C ILE A 17 -8.66 0.67 3.33
N LEU A 18 -7.75 1.64 3.35
CA LEU A 18 -6.56 1.66 4.21
C LEU A 18 -6.85 2.09 5.65
N ASN A 19 -8.07 1.87 6.15
CA ASN A 19 -8.40 1.95 7.59
C ASN A 19 -7.79 0.78 8.39
N GLY A 20 -6.73 0.19 7.87
CA GLY A 20 -6.00 -0.96 8.39
C GLY A 20 -4.56 -0.56 8.65
N SER A 21 -3.85 -1.40 9.40
CA SER A 21 -2.56 -1.07 9.99
C SER A 21 -1.42 -0.73 9.01
N TYR A 22 -1.62 -0.64 7.69
CA TYR A 22 -0.57 -0.43 6.68
C TYR A 22 -1.02 0.53 5.57
N ASP A 23 -0.11 1.38 5.10
CA ASP A 23 -0.31 2.31 3.97
C ASP A 23 -0.10 1.64 2.61
N THR A 24 0.79 0.64 2.56
CA THR A 24 1.21 -0.02 1.32
C THR A 24 1.37 -1.52 1.54
N ILE A 25 0.96 -2.32 0.55
CA ILE A 25 1.19 -3.77 0.51
C ILE A 25 2.05 -4.09 -0.72
N ILE A 26 3.12 -4.85 -0.54
CA ILE A 26 3.99 -5.36 -1.60
C ILE A 26 3.90 -6.88 -1.60
N VAL A 27 3.74 -7.47 -2.78
CA VAL A 27 3.70 -8.94 -2.95
C VAL A 27 4.97 -9.38 -3.68
N GLY A 28 5.74 -10.24 -3.02
CA GLY A 28 7.07 -10.68 -3.41
C GLY A 28 8.19 -9.98 -2.63
N ALA A 29 9.03 -10.76 -1.94
CA ALA A 29 10.20 -10.25 -1.18
C ALA A 29 11.53 -10.54 -1.88
N GLY A 30 11.54 -10.42 -3.22
CA GLY A 30 12.78 -10.37 -4.00
C GLY A 30 13.45 -8.99 -3.92
N HIS A 31 14.63 -8.86 -4.53
CA HIS A 31 15.44 -7.62 -4.49
C HIS A 31 14.64 -6.34 -4.73
N ASN A 32 13.87 -6.27 -5.83
CA ASN A 32 13.11 -5.08 -6.19
C ASN A 32 11.97 -4.78 -5.19
N GLY A 33 11.32 -5.82 -4.67
CA GLY A 33 10.25 -5.69 -3.68
C GLY A 33 10.78 -5.12 -2.37
N LEU A 34 11.92 -5.63 -1.90
CA LEU A 34 12.57 -5.16 -0.68
C LEU A 34 13.17 -3.75 -0.84
N VAL A 35 13.77 -3.45 -1.98
CA VAL A 35 14.27 -2.09 -2.29
C VAL A 35 13.11 -1.10 -2.28
N CYS A 36 12.01 -1.41 -2.97
CA CYS A 36 10.81 -0.58 -2.96
C CYS A 36 10.25 -0.39 -1.54
N ALA A 37 10.12 -1.48 -0.78
CA ALA A 37 9.67 -1.44 0.61
C ALA A 37 10.56 -0.55 1.48
N ALA A 38 11.88 -0.65 1.34
CA ALA A 38 12.84 0.15 2.10
C ALA A 38 12.70 1.64 1.80
N TYR A 39 12.56 2.04 0.53
CA TYR A 39 12.36 3.44 0.17
C TYR A 39 11.03 4.00 0.68
N LEU A 40 9.95 3.21 0.62
CA LEU A 40 8.64 3.61 1.12
C LEU A 40 8.63 3.72 2.65
N ALA A 41 9.24 2.77 3.36
CA ALA A 41 9.41 2.81 4.80
C ALA A 41 10.23 4.04 5.23
N ARG A 42 11.32 4.33 4.51
CA ARG A 42 12.13 5.54 4.74
C ARG A 42 11.36 6.83 4.51
N ALA A 43 10.37 6.82 3.62
CA ALA A 43 9.44 7.95 3.42
C ALA A 43 8.31 8.01 4.47
N GLY A 44 8.35 7.18 5.52
CA GLY A 44 7.39 7.17 6.62
C GLY A 44 6.13 6.35 6.36
N ARG A 45 6.08 5.53 5.30
CA ARG A 45 4.94 4.64 5.03
C ARG A 45 5.04 3.38 5.86
N LYS A 46 3.91 2.91 6.39
CA LYS A 46 3.81 1.60 7.04
C LYS A 46 3.56 0.52 5.98
N VAL A 47 4.60 -0.23 5.64
CA VAL A 47 4.59 -1.19 4.52
C VAL A 47 4.44 -2.62 5.04
N LEU A 48 3.55 -3.40 4.42
CA LEU A 48 3.45 -4.86 4.57
C LEU A 48 4.04 -5.54 3.32
N VAL A 49 5.03 -6.42 3.50
CA VAL A 49 5.58 -7.24 2.41
C VAL A 49 5.16 -8.68 2.63
N LEU A 50 4.62 -9.33 1.60
CA LEU A 50 4.18 -10.73 1.64
C LEU A 50 5.01 -11.54 0.65
N GLU A 51 5.61 -12.63 1.14
CA GLU A 51 6.36 -13.57 0.32
C GLU A 51 5.80 -14.98 0.50
N ARG A 52 5.75 -15.75 -0.58
CA ARG A 52 5.27 -17.13 -0.57
C ARG A 52 6.25 -18.05 0.14
N ARG A 53 7.55 -17.81 -0.02
CA ARG A 53 8.63 -18.61 0.59
C ARG A 53 8.83 -18.21 2.04
N HIS A 54 9.41 -19.13 2.83
CA HIS A 54 9.87 -18.85 4.19
C HIS A 54 11.19 -18.06 4.25
N VAL A 55 11.72 -17.64 3.09
CA VAL A 55 12.97 -16.90 2.96
C VAL A 55 12.76 -15.71 2.03
N VAL A 56 13.55 -14.67 2.22
CA VAL A 56 13.61 -13.47 1.37
C VAL A 56 14.81 -13.53 0.43
N GLY A 57 14.77 -12.75 -0.66
CA GLY A 57 15.82 -12.71 -1.68
C GLY A 57 15.38 -13.31 -3.02
#